data_AF-A0A1I0RGA4-F1
#
_entry.id   AF-A0A1I0RGA4-F1
#
_cell.length_a   1.000
_cell.length_b   1.000
_cell.length_c   1.000
_cell.angle_alpha   90.00
_cell.angle_beta   90.00
_cell.angle_gamma   90.00
#
_symmetry.space_group_name_H-M   'P 1'
#
loop_
_entity.id
_entity.type
_entity.pdbx_description
1 polymer ?
#
loop_
_entity_poly.entity_id
_entity_poly.type
_entity_poly.pdbx_seq_one_letter_code
_entity_poly.pdbx_strand_id
1 'polypeptide(L)'
;MSEQWIDIGLYAAYALIIVAAAAAIIMNLINSLNNPKSLIKSAAGVILLVVIFFIGYSMAPAELDSLATTAFEANKMDPTADGTIQVYRLVGGAMTTTLVLLVLAVVGLIYSSVARIIK
;
A
#
# COMPACT_ATOMS: atom_id res chain seq x y z
N MET A 1 1.42 29.13 22.25
CA MET A 1 0.15 29.39 21.51
C MET A 1 0.15 28.80 20.09
N SER A 2 1.16 28.01 19.69
CA SER A 2 1.30 27.42 18.34
C SER A 2 1.03 25.90 18.29
N GLU A 3 1.16 25.18 19.40
CA GLU A 3 1.08 23.70 19.40
C GLU A 3 -0.38 23.20 19.40
N GLN A 4 -1.26 23.85 20.15
CA GLN A 4 -2.66 23.43 20.31
C GLN A 4 -3.50 23.47 19.01
N TRP A 5 -3.21 24.42 18.12
CA TRP A 5 -3.89 24.53 16.82
C TRP A 5 -3.42 23.48 15.81
N ILE A 6 -2.18 23.03 15.94
CA ILE A 6 -1.63 21.93 15.13
C ILE A 6 -2.23 20.61 15.61
N ASP A 7 -2.34 20.42 16.93
CA ASP A 7 -2.91 19.21 17.52
C ASP A 7 -4.40 19.03 17.19
N ILE A 8 -5.20 20.10 17.28
CA ILE A 8 -6.64 20.03 16.94
C ILE A 8 -6.84 19.78 15.43
N GLY A 9 -6.02 20.40 14.59
CA GLY A 9 -6.06 20.19 13.14
C GLY A 9 -5.65 18.77 12.77
N LEU A 10 -4.63 18.23 13.44
CA LEU A 10 -4.15 16.87 13.24
C LEU A 10 -5.19 15.84 13.72
N TYR A 11 -5.81 16.06 14.89
CA TYR A 11 -6.84 15.18 15.41
C TYR A 11 -8.10 15.19 14.52
N ALA A 12 -8.51 16.36 14.02
CA ALA A 12 -9.60 16.48 13.06
C ALA A 12 -9.26 15.78 11.72
N ALA A 13 -8.02 15.91 11.24
CA ALA A 13 -7.57 15.22 10.03
C ALA A 13 -7.59 13.69 10.19
N TYR A 14 -7.13 13.17 11.33
CA TYR A 14 -7.24 11.73 11.64
C TYR A 14 -8.69 11.26 11.66
N ALA A 15 -9.60 12.01 12.29
CA ALA A 15 -11.02 11.69 12.29
C ALA A 15 -11.61 11.67 10.87
N LEU A 16 -11.26 12.66 10.04
CA LEU A 16 -11.70 12.74 8.64
C LEU A 16 -11.16 11.58 7.79
N ILE A 17 -9.90 11.18 7.98
CA ILE A 17 -9.29 10.03 7.29
C ILE A 17 -10.05 8.74 7.63
N ILE A 18 -10.39 8.54 8.91
CA ILE A 18 -11.14 7.36 9.35
C ILE A 18 -12.53 7.34 8.71
N VAL A 19 -13.24 8.47 8.72
CA VAL A 19 -14.59 8.57 8.12
C VAL A 19 -14.53 8.37 6.60
N ALA A 20 -13.55 8.97 5.93
CA ALA A 20 -13.37 8.82 4.49
C ALA A 20 -13.03 7.38 4.10
N ALA A 21 -12.16 6.71 4.85
CA ALA A 21 -11.83 5.31 4.64
C ALA A 21 -13.07 4.42 4.83
N ALA A 22 -13.85 4.64 5.90
CA ALA A 22 -15.08 3.91 6.15
C ALA A 22 -16.12 4.13 5.02
N ALA A 23 -16.33 5.38 4.61
CA ALA A 23 -17.25 5.72 3.53
C ALA A 23 -16.82 5.11 2.18
N ALA A 24 -15.53 5.11 1.87
CA ALA A 24 -14.98 4.51 0.65
C ALA A 24 -15.24 3.00 0.60
N ILE A 25 -15.09 2.30 1.73
CA ILE A 25 -15.38 0.86 1.82
C ILE A 25 -16.88 0.60 1.71
N ILE A 26 -17.70 1.31 2.50
CA ILE A 26 -19.16 1.09 2.56
C ILE A 26 -19.81 1.41 1.22
N MET A 27 -19.46 2.53 0.58
CA MET A 27 -20.01 2.89 -0.73
C MET A 27 -19.61 1.88 -1.81
N ASN A 28 -18.36 1.40 -1.82
CA ASN A 28 -17.96 0.36 -2.76
C ASN A 28 -18.76 -0.93 -2.53
N LEU A 29 -18.98 -1.31 -1.26
CA LEU A 29 -19.70 -2.52 -0.93
C LEU A 29 -21.17 -2.45 -1.36
N ILE A 30 -21.87 -1.35 -1.06
CA ILE A 30 -23.26 -1.12 -1.52
C ILE A 30 -23.34 -1.17 -3.06
N ASN A 31 -22.40 -0.51 -3.75
CA ASN A 31 -22.40 -0.47 -5.20
C ASN A 31 -22.07 -1.85 -5.83
N SER A 32 -21.29 -2.66 -5.11
CA SER A 32 -20.92 -4.01 -5.52
C SER A 32 -22.06 -5.03 -5.41
N LEU A 33 -22.97 -4.86 -4.44
CA LEU A 33 -24.14 -5.73 -4.26
C LEU A 33 -25.16 -5.58 -5.39
N ASN A 34 -25.27 -4.37 -5.95
CA ASN A 34 -26.14 -4.09 -7.10
C ASN A 34 -25.56 -4.64 -8.42
N ASN A 35 -24.25 -4.90 -8.49
CA ASN A 35 -23.55 -5.37 -9.69
C ASN A 35 -22.47 -6.42 -9.33
N PRO A 36 -22.86 -7.67 -9.01
CA PRO A 36 -21.93 -8.69 -8.51
C PRO A 36 -20.80 -9.03 -9.50
N LYS A 37 -21.03 -8.87 -10.81
CA LYS A 37 -19.98 -9.06 -11.82
C LYS A 37 -18.85 -8.02 -11.74
N SER A 38 -19.16 -6.80 -11.29
CA SER A 38 -18.15 -5.76 -11.06
C SER A 38 -17.30 -6.08 -9.84
N LEU A 39 -17.94 -6.61 -8.79
CA LEU A 39 -17.27 -7.03 -7.55
C LEU A 39 -16.23 -8.11 -7.79
N ILE A 40 -16.53 -9.10 -8.64
CA ILE A 40 -15.58 -10.18 -8.93
C ILE A 40 -14.33 -9.64 -9.63
N LYS A 41 -14.46 -8.66 -10.52
CA LYS A 41 -13.32 -8.06 -11.22
C LYS A 41 -12.48 -7.19 -10.30
N SER A 42 -13.09 -6.39 -9.44
CA SER A 42 -12.35 -5.59 -8.45
C SER A 42 -11.70 -6.46 -7.39
N ALA A 43 -12.39 -7.48 -6.89
CA ALA A 43 -11.84 -8.46 -5.96
C ALA A 43 -10.66 -9.24 -6.56
N ALA A 44 -10.74 -9.64 -7.83
CA ALA A 44 -9.62 -10.29 -8.52
C ALA A 44 -8.37 -9.38 -8.57
N GLY A 45 -8.55 -8.07 -8.80
CA GLY A 45 -7.46 -7.10 -8.75
C GLY A 45 -6.83 -6.96 -7.36
N VAL A 46 -7.65 -6.91 -6.32
CA VAL A 46 -7.18 -6.85 -4.92
C VAL A 46 -6.44 -8.14 -4.53
N ILE A 47 -6.96 -9.30 -4.92
CA ILE A 47 -6.31 -10.59 -4.66
C ILE A 47 -4.95 -10.63 -5.35
N LEU A 48 -4.86 -10.20 -6.61
CA LEU A 48 -3.58 -10.13 -7.33
C LEU A 48 -2.57 -9.23 -6.61
N LEU A 49 -3.01 -8.06 -6.11
CA LEU A 49 -2.17 -7.17 -5.31
C LEU A 49 -1.67 -7.83 -4.03
N VAL A 50 -2.54 -8.50 -3.30
CA VAL A 50 -2.18 -9.21 -2.07
C VAL A 50 -1.15 -10.31 -2.36
N VAL A 51 -1.31 -11.05 -3.47
CA VAL A 51 -0.36 -12.09 -3.88
C VAL A 51 1.01 -11.48 -4.19
N ILE A 52 1.07 -10.39 -4.98
CA ILE A 52 2.35 -9.73 -5.31
C ILE A 52 3.01 -9.18 -4.05
N PHE A 53 2.23 -8.55 -3.16
CA PHE A 53 2.73 -8.04 -1.89
C PHE A 53 3.26 -9.17 -0.99
N PHE A 54 2.56 -10.29 -0.91
CA PHE A 54 2.99 -11.42 -0.12
C PHE A 54 4.28 -12.05 -0.66
N ILE A 55 4.45 -12.08 -1.98
CA ILE A 55 5.72 -12.49 -2.60
C ILE A 55 6.83 -11.51 -2.22
N GLY A 56 6.62 -10.20 -2.37
CA GLY A 56 7.60 -9.18 -1.99
C GLY A 56 7.95 -9.21 -0.51
N TYR A 57 6.96 -9.42 0.37
CA TYR A 57 7.15 -9.54 1.81
C TYR A 57 7.92 -10.81 2.20
N SER A 58 7.61 -11.96 1.55
CA SER A 58 8.29 -13.23 1.85
C SER A 58 9.71 -13.30 1.29
N MET A 59 10.02 -12.54 0.24
CA MET A 59 11.39 -12.39 -0.29
C MET A 59 12.22 -11.34 0.47
N ALA A 60 11.60 -10.52 1.32
CA ALA A 60 12.32 -9.49 2.06
C ALA A 60 13.30 -10.12 3.07
N PRO A 61 14.55 -9.62 3.16
CA PRO A 61 15.56 -10.17 4.07
C PRO A 61 15.08 -10.25 5.52
N ALA A 62 15.53 -11.28 6.23
CA ALA A 62 15.24 -11.47 7.66
C ALA A 62 16.10 -10.59 8.58
N GLU A 63 17.13 -9.96 8.02
CA GLU A 63 18.14 -9.22 8.75
C GLU A 63 18.21 -7.79 8.21
N LEU A 64 18.51 -6.86 9.10
CA LEU A 64 18.74 -5.47 8.74
C LEU A 64 20.15 -5.35 8.16
N ASP A 65 20.25 -4.88 6.92
CA ASP A 65 21.52 -4.44 6.39
C ASP A 65 22.02 -3.20 7.15
N SER A 66 23.33 -2.98 7.14
CA SER A 66 24.03 -1.83 7.73
C SER A 66 23.36 -0.49 7.44
N LEU A 67 22.89 -0.28 6.20
CA LEU A 67 22.16 0.91 5.78
C LEU A 67 20.79 1.05 6.46
N ALA A 68 20.08 -0.06 6.65
CA ALA A 68 18.78 -0.08 7.31
C ALA A 68 18.95 0.19 8.81
N THR A 69 19.96 -0.40 9.45
CA THR A 69 20.29 -0.17 10.85
C THR A 69 20.55 1.31 11.14
N THR A 70 21.37 1.98 10.33
CA THR A 70 21.63 3.43 10.48
C THR A 70 20.37 4.27 10.27
N ALA A 71 19.49 3.88 9.35
CA ALA A 71 18.22 4.57 9.12
C ALA A 71 17.25 4.41 10.30
N PHE A 72 17.19 3.24 10.94
CA PHE A 72 16.36 3.01 12.11
C PHE A 72 16.88 3.74 13.35
N GLU A 73 18.20 3.72 13.57
CA GLU A 73 18.85 4.48 14.66
C GLU A 73 18.62 5.99 14.52
N ALA A 74 18.72 6.53 13.29
CA ALA A 74 18.43 7.95 13.01
C ALA A 74 16.98 8.34 13.35
N ASN A 75 16.04 7.39 13.26
CA ASN A 75 14.63 7.57 13.60
C ASN A 75 14.31 7.19 15.06
N LYS A 76 15.32 6.98 15.91
CA LYS A 76 15.18 6.55 17.32
C LYS A 76 14.42 5.24 17.50
N MET A 77 14.46 4.36 16.48
CA MET A 77 13.94 3.00 16.57
C MET A 77 15.07 2.04 16.94
N ASP A 78 14.80 1.10 17.83
CA ASP A 78 15.74 0.04 18.19
C ASP A 78 15.85 -0.99 17.04
N PRO A 79 17.01 -1.13 16.39
CA PRO A 79 17.19 -2.08 15.30
C PRO A 79 17.14 -3.55 15.74
N THR A 80 17.28 -3.83 17.04
CA THR A 80 17.24 -5.19 17.58
C THR A 80 15.85 -5.64 18.02
N ALA A 81 14.88 -4.71 18.07
CA ALA A 81 13.52 -5.03 18.47
C ALA A 81 12.79 -5.84 17.37
N ASP A 82 12.05 -6.88 17.78
CA ASP A 82 11.27 -7.75 16.88
C ASP A 82 10.29 -6.98 15.99
N GLY A 83 9.75 -5.85 16.49
CA GLY A 83 8.86 -4.98 15.73
C GLY A 83 9.55 -4.27 14.55
N THR A 84 10.84 -3.97 14.66
CA THR A 84 11.61 -3.25 13.64
C THR A 84 11.84 -4.12 12.41
N ILE A 85 12.11 -5.41 12.60
CA ILE A 85 12.25 -6.38 11.50
C ILE A 85 10.93 -6.54 10.73
N GLN A 86 9.79 -6.55 11.44
CA GLN A 86 8.47 -6.64 10.80
C GLN A 86 8.17 -5.40 9.96
N VAL A 87 8.47 -4.20 10.49
CA VAL A 87 8.32 -2.93 9.77
C VAL A 87 9.25 -2.89 8.55
N TYR A 88 10.50 -3.34 8.69
CA TYR A 88 11.46 -3.41 7.58
C TYR A 88 10.95 -4.28 6.43
N ARG A 89 10.45 -5.49 6.75
CA ARG A 89 9.86 -6.39 5.75
C ARG A 89 8.59 -5.84 5.12
N LEU A 90 7.75 -5.17 5.90
CA LEU A 90 6.54 -4.49 5.40
C LEU A 90 6.90 -3.41 4.38
N VAL A 91 7.89 -2.57 4.70
CA VAL A 91 8.36 -1.50 3.81
C VAL A 91 9.02 -2.08 2.55
N GLY A 92 9.89 -3.08 2.70
CA GLY A 92 10.53 -3.76 1.56
C GLY A 92 9.54 -4.47 0.64
N GLY A 93 8.54 -5.15 1.21
CA GLY A 93 7.46 -5.78 0.47
C GLY A 93 6.59 -4.76 -0.27
N ALA A 94 6.25 -3.64 0.37
CA ALA A 94 5.49 -2.56 -0.25
C ALA A 94 6.27 -1.92 -1.42
N MET A 95 7.55 -1.62 -1.22
CA MET A 95 8.42 -1.05 -2.26
C MET A 95 8.52 -1.98 -3.47
N THR A 96 8.77 -3.26 -3.24
CA THR A 96 8.85 -4.27 -4.31
C THR A 96 7.52 -4.36 -5.07
N THR A 97 6.39 -4.32 -4.36
CA THR A 97 5.06 -4.33 -4.97
C THR A 97 4.87 -3.14 -5.89
N THR A 98 5.22 -1.93 -5.45
CA THR A 98 5.12 -0.72 -6.29
C THR A 98 5.98 -0.82 -7.54
N LEU A 99 7.20 -1.36 -7.44
CA LEU A 99 8.09 -1.55 -8.59
C LEU A 99 7.53 -2.57 -9.59
N VAL A 100 6.99 -3.69 -9.10
CA VAL A 100 6.34 -4.70 -9.96
C VAL A 100 5.12 -4.11 -10.66
N LEU A 101 4.27 -3.37 -9.93
CA LEU A 101 3.10 -2.70 -10.49
C LEU A 101 3.48 -1.65 -11.53
N LEU A 102 4.59 -0.93 -11.33
CA LEU A 102 5.09 0.02 -12.31
C LEU A 102 5.42 -0.67 -13.64
N VAL A 103 6.12 -1.80 -13.59
CA VAL A 103 6.45 -2.58 -14.79
C VAL A 103 5.17 -3.10 -15.46
N LEU A 104 4.25 -3.68 -14.69
CA LEU A 104 2.96 -4.16 -15.20
C LEU A 104 2.12 -3.02 -15.81
N ALA A 105 2.16 -1.83 -15.22
CA ALA A 105 1.48 -0.65 -15.75
C ALA A 105 2.08 -0.20 -17.08
N VAL A 106 3.41 -0.16 -17.20
CA VAL A 106 4.09 0.17 -18.47
C VAL A 106 3.71 -0.84 -19.56
N VAL A 107 3.77 -2.13 -19.27
CA VAL A 107 3.37 -3.18 -20.22
C VAL A 107 1.89 -3.06 -20.59
N GLY A 108 1.03 -2.81 -19.61
CA GLY A 108 -0.40 -2.61 -19.81
C GLY A 108 -0.72 -1.38 -20.67
N LEU A 109 0.03 -0.29 -20.50
CA LEU A 109 -0.08 0.91 -21.33
C LEU A 109 0.34 0.62 -22.78
N ILE A 110 1.46 -0.08 -23.00
CA ILE A 110 1.90 -0.46 -24.35
C ILE A 110 0.85 -1.32 -25.03
N TYR A 111 0.34 -2.34 -24.35
CA TYR A 111 -0.73 -3.19 -24.86
C TYR A 111 -1.98 -2.38 -25.20
N SER A 112 -2.39 -1.46 -24.32
CA SER A 112 -3.55 -0.59 -24.56
C SER A 112 -3.37 0.30 -25.78
N SER A 113 -2.18 0.86 -25.98
CA SER A 113 -1.83 1.67 -27.15
C SER A 113 -1.89 0.84 -28.44
N VAL A 114 -1.31 -0.37 -28.46
CA VAL A 114 -1.33 -1.25 -29.64
C VAL A 114 -2.74 -1.74 -29.96
N ALA A 115 -3.49 -2.18 -28.94
CA ALA A 115 -4.85 -2.67 -29.12
C ALA A 115 -5.80 -1.59 -29.66
N ARG A 116 -5.55 -0.31 -29.35
CA ARG A 116 -6.31 0.83 -29.89
C ARG A 116 -5.96 1.16 -31.34
N ILE A 117 -4.77 0.79 -31.82
CA ILE A 117 -4.35 1.03 -33.21
C ILE A 117 -4.90 -0.09 -34.12
N ILE A 118 -4.95 -1.31 -33.61
CA ILE A 118 -5.39 -2.49 -34.38
C ILE A 118 -6.93 -2.57 -34.46
N LYS A 119 -7.63 -2.03 -33.46
CA LYS A 119 -9.09 -2.10 -33.34
C LYS A 119 -9.72 -0.74 -33.60
#